data_AF-E2N9J6-F1
#
_entry.id   AF-E2N9J6-F1
#
_cell.length_a   1.000
_cell.length_b   1.000
_cell.length_c   1.000
_cell.angle_alpha   90.00
_cell.angle_beta   90.00
_cell.angle_gamma   90.00
#
_symmetry.space_group_name_H-M   'P 1'
#
loop_
_entity.id
_entity.type
_entity.pdbx_description
1 polymer ?
#
loop_
_entity_poly.entity_id
_entity_poly.type
_entity_poly.pdbx_seq_one_letter_code
_entity_poly.pdbx_strand_id
1 'polypeptide(L)'
;METFLSKHNLIMENKLAFFMTQLKNHLTRNSIPYMMFQYVDNPEDVLCHFTNRVYINIFGNALGHSDVNIYIGENKELVAVSLTEVTSALLRISNLLGQLYGVDYKEVKLLNSEYNKYIFYF
;
A
#
# COMPACT_ATOMS: atom_id res chain seq x y z
N MET A 1 4.15 30.27 -12.69
CA MET A 1 4.97 30.21 -11.47
C MET A 1 4.37 29.10 -10.62
N GLU A 2 4.95 27.89 -10.66
CA GLU A 2 4.47 26.78 -9.82
C GLU A 2 4.85 27.05 -8.36
N THR A 3 3.89 26.90 -7.46
CA THR A 3 4.09 27.10 -6.01
C THR A 3 4.70 25.84 -5.39
N PHE A 4 5.42 25.99 -4.27
CA PHE A 4 6.00 24.87 -3.52
C PHE A 4 4.94 23.80 -3.16
N LEU A 5 3.73 24.24 -2.79
CA LEU A 5 2.59 23.38 -2.53
C LEU A 5 2.17 22.56 -3.77
N SER A 6 2.14 23.18 -4.95
CA SER A 6 1.82 22.48 -6.22
C SER A 6 2.86 21.41 -6.54
N LYS A 7 4.14 21.69 -6.32
CA LYS A 7 5.23 20.74 -6.58
C LYS A 7 5.23 19.58 -5.58
N HIS A 8 4.97 19.86 -4.30
CA HIS A 8 4.85 18.84 -3.27
C HIS A 8 3.68 17.89 -3.55
N ASN A 9 2.50 18.43 -3.89
CA ASN A 9 1.33 17.63 -4.22
C ASN A 9 1.57 16.75 -5.45
N LEU A 10 2.23 17.27 -6.49
CA LEU A 10 2.60 16.49 -7.67
C LEU A 10 3.56 15.33 -7.35
N ILE A 11 4.57 15.55 -6.49
CA ILE A 11 5.50 14.50 -6.05
C ILE A 11 4.76 13.41 -5.25
N MET A 12 3.79 13.79 -4.40
CA MET A 12 3.03 12.84 -3.60
C MET A 12 2.01 12.04 -4.44
N GLU A 13 1.32 12.68 -5.38
CA GLU A 13 0.47 12.01 -6.37
C GLU A 13 1.31 11.03 -7.22
N ASN A 14 2.54 11.39 -7.55
CA ASN A 14 3.47 10.51 -8.26
C ASN A 14 3.82 9.25 -7.45
N LYS A 15 3.96 9.33 -6.13
CA LYS A 15 4.23 8.14 -5.30
C LYS A 15 3.07 7.16 -5.30
N LEU A 16 1.83 7.65 -5.13
CA LEU A 16 0.63 6.81 -5.18
C LEU A 16 0.48 6.15 -6.56
N ALA A 17 0.62 6.94 -7.63
CA ALA A 17 0.52 6.44 -8.99
C ALA A 17 1.61 5.39 -9.31
N PHE A 18 2.85 5.66 -8.87
CA PHE A 18 3.97 4.73 -9.03
C PHE A 18 3.74 3.44 -8.26
N PHE A 19 3.36 3.51 -6.98
CA PHE A 19 3.04 2.35 -6.16
C PHE A 19 1.98 1.46 -6.83
N MET A 20 0.87 2.08 -7.23
CA MET A 20 -0.24 1.39 -7.91
C MET A 20 0.20 0.73 -9.22
N THR A 21 1.06 1.41 -9.99
CA THR A 21 1.61 0.87 -11.24
C THR A 21 2.49 -0.34 -10.98
N GLN A 22 3.39 -0.27 -10.00
CA GLN A 22 4.26 -1.40 -9.64
C GLN A 22 3.44 -2.60 -9.16
N LEU A 23 2.49 -2.40 -8.24
CA LEU A 23 1.62 -3.47 -7.76
C LEU A 23 0.83 -4.13 -8.89
N LYS A 24 0.18 -3.33 -9.76
CA LYS A 24 -0.56 -3.84 -10.92
C LYS A 24 0.34 -4.60 -11.90
N ASN A 25 1.57 -4.13 -12.11
CA ASN A 25 2.54 -4.82 -12.96
C ASN A 25 2.91 -6.18 -12.37
N HIS A 26 3.14 -6.27 -11.06
CA HIS A 26 3.41 -7.55 -10.38
C HIS A 26 2.23 -8.51 -10.50
N LEU A 27 1.01 -8.04 -10.27
CA LEU A 27 -0.20 -8.87 -10.41
C LEU A 27 -0.36 -9.37 -11.84
N THR A 28 -0.24 -8.48 -12.83
CA THR A 28 -0.45 -8.81 -14.24
C THR A 28 0.63 -9.73 -14.80
N ARG A 29 1.91 -9.45 -14.52
CA ARG A 29 3.03 -10.26 -15.04
C ARG A 29 3.04 -11.68 -14.51
N ASN A 30 2.51 -11.89 -13.31
CA ASN A 30 2.44 -13.20 -12.67
C ASN A 30 1.05 -13.87 -12.82
N SER A 31 0.16 -13.29 -13.63
CA SER A 31 -1.21 -13.78 -13.84
C SER A 31 -1.98 -14.02 -12.53
N ILE A 32 -1.78 -13.13 -11.55
CA ILE A 32 -2.39 -13.27 -10.23
C ILE A 32 -3.76 -12.60 -10.27
N PRO A 33 -4.85 -13.36 -10.04
CA PRO A 33 -6.18 -12.78 -10.04
C PRO A 33 -6.37 -11.88 -8.81
N TYR A 34 -7.07 -10.76 -8.99
CA TYR A 34 -7.37 -9.81 -7.92
C TYR A 34 -8.68 -9.06 -8.18
N MET A 35 -9.30 -8.52 -7.12
CA MET A 35 -10.40 -7.57 -7.19
C MET A 35 -9.99 -6.26 -6.51
N MET A 36 -10.37 -5.13 -7.10
CA MET A 36 -10.06 -3.80 -6.58
C MET A 36 -11.35 -3.04 -6.28
N PHE A 37 -11.43 -2.46 -5.08
CA PHE A 37 -12.54 -1.67 -4.58
C PHE A 37 -12.02 -0.30 -4.14
N GLN A 38 -12.70 0.77 -4.51
CA GLN A 38 -12.33 2.15 -4.17
C GLN A 38 -13.37 2.74 -3.24
N TYR A 39 -12.96 3.70 -2.39
CA TYR A 39 -13.84 4.40 -1.44
C TYR A 39 -14.52 3.42 -0.47
N VAL A 40 -13.75 2.44 0.01
CA VAL A 40 -14.24 1.41 0.93
C VAL A 40 -14.20 1.95 2.35
N ASP A 41 -15.37 2.17 2.95
CA ASP A 41 -15.49 2.38 4.39
C ASP A 41 -15.19 1.08 5.14
N ASN A 42 -14.37 1.18 6.17
CA ASN A 42 -14.15 0.08 7.10
C ASN A 42 -14.09 0.64 8.54
N PRO A 43 -15.20 0.54 9.29
CA PRO A 43 -15.30 1.13 10.62
C PRO A 43 -14.39 0.47 11.66
N GLU A 44 -13.85 -0.71 11.37
CA GLU A 44 -12.94 -1.45 12.26
C GLU A 44 -11.46 -1.16 11.96
N ASP A 45 -11.16 -0.32 10.96
CA ASP A 45 -9.80 -0.02 10.60
C ASP A 45 -9.17 0.98 11.57
N VAL A 46 -8.01 0.62 12.13
CA VAL A 46 -7.26 1.39 13.15
C VAL A 46 -6.90 2.81 12.66
N LEU A 47 -6.99 3.03 11.35
CA LEU A 47 -6.66 4.26 10.68
C LEU A 47 -7.86 4.96 10.04
N CYS A 48 -9.04 4.85 10.66
CA CYS A 48 -10.28 5.53 10.25
C CYS A 48 -10.19 7.07 10.05
N HIS A 49 -9.04 7.67 10.36
CA HIS A 49 -8.73 9.08 10.11
C HIS A 49 -8.27 9.36 8.67
N PHE A 50 -8.01 8.35 7.84
CA PHE A 50 -7.69 8.56 6.42
C PHE A 50 -8.96 8.53 5.57
N THR A 51 -9.18 9.61 4.82
CA THR A 51 -10.44 9.91 4.12
C THR A 51 -10.71 9.02 2.91
N ASN A 52 -9.69 8.36 2.34
CA ASN A 52 -9.86 7.51 1.16
C ASN A 52 -9.05 6.21 1.27
N ARG A 53 -9.70 5.08 0.97
CA ARG A 53 -9.07 3.76 0.91
C ARG A 53 -9.31 3.07 -0.42
N VAL A 54 -8.25 2.48 -0.97
CA VAL A 54 -8.32 1.48 -2.03
C VAL A 54 -8.05 0.12 -1.39
N TYR A 55 -8.98 -0.81 -1.55
CA TYR A 55 -8.81 -2.20 -1.15
C TYR A 55 -8.56 -3.05 -2.39
N ILE A 56 -7.55 -3.92 -2.32
CA ILE A 56 -7.26 -4.91 -3.34
C ILE A 56 -7.20 -6.27 -2.65
N ASN A 57 -8.15 -7.14 -2.99
CA ASN A 57 -8.13 -8.53 -2.59
C ASN A 57 -7.35 -9.32 -3.65
N ILE A 58 -6.22 -9.91 -3.29
CA ILE A 58 -5.44 -10.78 -4.15
C ILE A 58 -5.80 -12.22 -3.80
N PHE A 59 -6.17 -13.02 -4.80
CA PHE A 59 -6.52 -14.41 -4.58
C PHE A 59 -5.25 -15.24 -4.48
N GLY A 60 -4.89 -15.60 -3.24
CA GLY A 60 -3.67 -16.33 -2.90
C GLY A 60 -2.54 -15.40 -2.47
N ASN A 61 -1.35 -15.98 -2.22
CA ASN A 61 -0.22 -15.30 -1.58
C ASN A 61 1.04 -15.26 -2.45
N ALA A 62 0.90 -15.35 -3.77
CA ALA A 62 2.03 -15.45 -4.70
C ALA A 62 2.96 -14.21 -4.69
N LEU A 63 2.47 -13.05 -4.23
CA LEU A 63 3.30 -11.85 -3.98
C LEU A 63 3.89 -11.79 -2.57
N GLY A 64 3.70 -12.83 -1.76
CA GLY A 64 4.09 -12.88 -0.35
C GLY A 64 3.13 -12.18 0.60
N HIS A 65 1.90 -11.89 0.16
CA HIS A 65 0.73 -11.38 0.91
C HIS A 65 -0.54 -11.53 0.04
N SER A 66 -1.74 -11.36 0.62
CA SER A 66 -3.04 -11.50 -0.06
C SER A 66 -3.86 -10.19 -0.12
N ASP A 67 -4.18 -9.57 1.01
CA ASP A 67 -4.97 -8.33 1.00
C ASP A 67 -4.09 -7.08 1.05
N VAL A 68 -4.44 -6.07 0.24
CA VAL A 68 -3.79 -4.75 0.23
C VAL A 68 -4.80 -3.66 0.56
N ASN A 69 -4.51 -2.87 1.59
CA ASN A 69 -5.23 -1.64 1.86
C ASN A 69 -4.30 -0.47 1.66
N ILE A 70 -4.67 0.44 0.76
CA ILE A 70 -3.91 1.63 0.44
C ILE A 70 -4.67 2.82 1.02
N TYR A 71 -4.06 3.46 2.00
CA TYR A 71 -4.59 4.62 2.70
C TYR A 71 -4.08 5.88 2.03
N ILE A 72 -5.02 6.69 1.56
CA ILE A 72 -4.77 7.90 0.78
C ILE A 72 -5.22 9.09 1.61
N GLY A 73 -4.34 10.09 1.74
CA GLY A 73 -4.64 11.32 2.45
C GLY A 73 -5.52 12.27 1.63
N GLU A 74 -5.88 13.40 2.24
CA GLU A 74 -6.80 14.38 1.62
C GLU A 74 -6.24 14.99 0.34
N ASN A 75 -4.92 15.07 0.19
CA ASN A 75 -4.24 15.61 -1.00
C ASN A 75 -3.82 14.51 -1.98
N LYS A 76 -4.50 13.36 -1.95
CA LYS A 76 -4.22 12.18 -2.79
C LYS A 76 -2.82 11.59 -2.59
N GLU A 77 -2.21 11.84 -1.44
CA GLU A 77 -0.93 11.29 -1.09
C GLU A 77 -1.03 9.84 -0.59
N LEU A 78 -0.04 9.01 -0.94
CA LEU A 78 0.12 7.69 -0.34
C LEU A 78 0.58 7.87 1.12
N VAL A 79 -0.27 7.53 2.09
CA VAL A 79 0.07 7.67 3.51
C VAL A 79 0.55 6.35 4.10
N ALA A 80 -0.21 5.28 3.86
CA ALA A 80 0.11 3.97 4.39
C ALA A 80 -0.39 2.86 3.48
N VAL A 81 0.20 1.68 3.63
CA VAL A 81 -0.29 0.44 3.02
C VAL A 81 -0.30 -0.67 4.06
N SER A 82 -1.44 -1.30 4.30
CA SER A 82 -1.49 -2.53 5.09
C SER A 82 -1.57 -3.75 4.19
N LEU A 83 -0.82 -4.80 4.55
CA LEU A 83 -0.81 -6.09 3.88
C LEU A 83 -1.26 -7.18 4.86
N THR A 84 -2.03 -8.17 4.42
CA THR A 84 -2.43 -9.34 5.21
C THR A 84 -1.71 -10.61 4.74
N GLU A 85 -1.53 -11.59 5.62
CA GLU A 85 -0.82 -12.86 5.35
C GLU A 85 0.62 -12.63 4.86
N VAL A 86 1.29 -11.64 5.45
CA VAL A 86 2.63 -11.24 5.01
C VAL A 86 3.65 -12.32 5.33
N THR A 87 4.37 -12.76 4.31
CA THR A 87 5.45 -13.75 4.45
C THR A 87 6.74 -13.12 4.98
N SER A 88 7.53 -13.91 5.69
CA SER A 88 8.86 -13.50 6.18
C SER A 88 9.82 -13.14 5.04
N ALA A 89 9.68 -13.77 3.88
CA ALA A 89 10.48 -13.47 2.69
C ALA A 89 10.21 -12.05 2.17
N LEU A 90 8.94 -11.66 2.07
CA LEU A 90 8.55 -10.31 1.66
C LEU A 90 9.08 -9.27 2.64
N LEU A 91 8.86 -9.46 3.95
CA LEU A 91 9.38 -8.53 4.97
C LEU A 91 10.89 -8.39 4.90
N ARG A 92 11.62 -9.49 4.73
CA ARG A 92 13.09 -9.45 4.63
C ARG A 92 13.54 -8.61 3.42
N ILE A 93 12.92 -8.80 2.26
CA ILE A 93 13.26 -8.05 1.05
C ILE A 93 12.88 -6.57 1.20
N SER A 94 11.68 -6.28 1.70
CA SER A 94 11.25 -4.90 1.95
C SER A 94 12.12 -4.18 2.97
N ASN A 95 12.56 -4.84 4.03
CA ASN A 95 13.50 -4.29 5.01
C ASN A 95 14.89 -4.04 4.43
N LEU A 96 15.39 -4.96 3.60
CA LEU A 96 16.69 -4.81 2.94
C LEU A 96 16.70 -3.62 1.97
N LEU A 97 15.62 -3.43 1.23
CA LEU A 97 15.50 -2.36 0.23
C LEU A 97 15.07 -1.01 0.84
N GLY A 98 14.45 -1.02 2.03
CA GLY A 98 13.76 0.16 2.57
C GLY A 98 12.51 0.55 1.76
N GLN A 99 12.00 -0.38 0.94
CA GLN A 99 10.95 -0.12 -0.05
C GLN A 99 9.85 -1.16 -0.04
N LEU A 100 8.64 -0.72 -0.38
CA LEU A 100 7.52 -1.58 -0.75
C LEU A 100 7.05 -1.19 -2.14
N TYR A 101 7.06 -2.14 -3.07
CA TYR A 101 6.72 -1.90 -4.49
C TYR A 101 7.47 -0.71 -5.11
N GLY A 102 8.76 -0.59 -4.78
CA GLY A 102 9.64 0.45 -5.31
C GLY A 102 9.43 1.85 -4.71
N VAL A 103 8.59 1.99 -3.69
CA VAL A 103 8.42 3.24 -2.95
C VAL A 103 9.06 3.11 -1.57
N ASP A 104 9.92 4.07 -1.22
CA ASP A 104 10.54 4.14 0.11
C ASP A 104 9.48 4.33 1.18
N TYR A 105 9.51 3.50 2.22
CA TYR A 105 8.67 3.66 3.41
C TYR A 105 9.52 4.14 4.59
N LYS A 106 8.89 4.87 5.50
CA LYS A 106 9.51 5.41 6.73
C LYS A 106 9.53 4.38 7.85
N GLU A 107 8.48 3.59 7.97
CA GLU A 107 8.30 2.63 9.05
C GLU A 107 7.41 1.46 8.63
N VAL A 108 7.68 0.28 9.18
CA VAL A 108 6.80 -0.89 9.09
C VAL A 108 6.46 -1.41 10.49
N LYS A 109 5.18 -1.73 10.74
CA LYS A 109 4.69 -2.24 12.03
C LYS A 109 3.83 -3.48 11.85
N LEU A 110 3.89 -4.41 12.81
CA LEU A 110 2.91 -5.49 12.93
C LEU A 110 1.62 -4.92 13.53
N LEU A 111 0.50 -5.03 12.82
CA LEU A 111 -0.82 -4.61 13.28
C LEU A 111 -1.59 -5.74 13.96
N ASN A 112 -1.50 -6.96 13.41
CA ASN A 112 -2.21 -8.11 13.95
C ASN A 112 -1.39 -9.39 13.69
N SER A 113 -1.01 -10.09 14.75
CA SER A 113 -0.19 -11.30 14.68
C SER A 113 -0.95 -12.53 14.18
N GLU A 114 -2.26 -12.62 14.41
CA GLU A 114 -3.08 -13.75 13.98
C GLU A 114 -3.16 -13.83 12.45
N TYR A 115 -3.34 -12.67 11.80
CA TYR A 115 -3.43 -12.59 10.34
C TYR A 115 -2.10 -12.24 9.64
N ASN A 116 -0.99 -12.18 10.40
CA ASN A 116 0.29 -11.64 9.93
C ASN A 116 0.10 -10.31 9.16
N LYS A 117 -0.70 -9.40 9.73
CA LYS A 117 -1.05 -8.12 9.12
C LYS A 117 0.01 -7.08 9.48
N TYR A 118 0.63 -6.50 8.47
CA TYR A 118 1.62 -5.42 8.64
C TYR A 118 1.13 -4.14 7.99
N ILE A 119 1.65 -3.02 8.46
CA ILE A 119 1.45 -1.71 7.85
C ILE A 119 2.77 -1.02 7.58
N PHE A 120 2.86 -0.42 6.40
CA PHE A 120 3.98 0.37 5.93
C PHE A 120 3.53 1.84 5.85
N TYR A 121 4.27 2.75 6.45
CA TYR A 121 4.01 4.20 6.44
C TYR A 121 4.97 4.91 5.50
N PHE A 122 4.47 5.80 4.65
CA PHE A 122 5.22 6.46 3.55
C PHE A 122 5.49 7.96 3.80
#